data_AF-A0ABC8M7D8-F1
#
_entry.id   AF-A0ABC8M7D8-F1
#
_cell.length_a   1.000
_cell.length_b   1.000
_cell.length_c   1.000
_cell.angle_alpha   90.00
_cell.angle_beta   90.00
_cell.angle_gamma   90.00
#
_symmetry.space_group_name_H-M   'P 1'
#
loop_
_entity.id
_entity.type
_entity.pdbx_description
1 polymer ?
#
loop_
_entity_poly.entity_id
_entity_poly.type
_entity_poly.pdbx_seq_one_letter_code
_entity_poly.pdbx_strand_id
1 'polypeptide(L)'
;MRLLLSEPSKIYFFQKPVSVFVRSCPPIHSNGFSSSCLPQAPPCVIMYVDPCGDDLGKLVIRKAGDITPLEKPTNEMGTIGSSNGWLTTLNDGVIGFQDNDLNPKRISLPPLVTLPYCQTQVVTNVAMSSTCPEEEDCVVAVKFLGPQLSFFRPNSEWIDIRIQNPSFLSSHVMYSKKDDVFLIPGSGGHLMGSWDLKKPDKNPKFRRLRFRKIPFMSSDNKALLDTCCKSEHLVESRTTGEIFLVKLYKKTIDGGTARVKTEAVMVFKLDDKGSAVYTHDIGHLCIFITKSEPFCLPSTSFPDMYPNHVVILDLNETSIFNLADLKWNC
;
A
#
# COMPACT_ATOMS: atom_id res chain seq x y z
N MET A 1 -18.06 -28.83 -42.41
CA MET A 1 -18.00 -28.99 -40.94
C MET A 1 -17.07 -27.89 -40.43
N ARG A 2 -17.63 -26.77 -39.97
CA ARG A 2 -16.88 -25.56 -39.56
C ARG A 2 -16.63 -25.65 -38.05
N LEU A 3 -15.36 -25.63 -37.65
CA LEU A 3 -14.95 -25.53 -36.26
C LEU A 3 -15.17 -24.08 -35.78
N LEU A 4 -16.10 -23.91 -34.84
CA LEU A 4 -16.33 -22.67 -34.11
C LEU A 4 -15.15 -22.47 -33.14
N LEU A 5 -14.27 -21.52 -33.47
CA LEU A 5 -13.35 -20.92 -32.52
C LEU A 5 -14.19 -20.16 -31.49
N SER A 6 -14.26 -20.67 -30.27
CA SER A 6 -14.77 -19.92 -29.13
C SER A 6 -13.85 -18.73 -28.86
N GLU A 7 -14.40 -17.52 -28.95
CA GLU A 7 -13.75 -16.31 -28.45
C GLU A 7 -13.35 -16.50 -26.98
N PRO A 8 -12.13 -16.10 -26.56
CA PRO A 8 -11.81 -16.03 -25.15
C PRO A 8 -12.70 -14.96 -24.50
N SER A 9 -13.48 -15.39 -23.52
CA SER A 9 -14.34 -14.56 -22.69
C SER A 9 -13.56 -13.36 -22.15
N LYS A 10 -14.05 -12.15 -22.48
CA LYS A 10 -13.57 -10.89 -21.90
C LYS A 10 -13.79 -10.93 -20.39
N ILE A 11 -12.75 -11.29 -19.64
CA ILE A 11 -12.72 -11.16 -18.19
C ILE A 11 -12.60 -9.66 -17.88
N TYR A 12 -13.74 -9.02 -17.59
CA TYR A 12 -13.82 -7.65 -17.10
C TYR A 12 -13.32 -7.59 -15.64
N PHE A 13 -12.01 -7.46 -15.44
CA PHE A 13 -11.46 -6.93 -14.18
C PHE A 13 -11.07 -5.46 -14.38
N PHE A 14 -12.06 -4.57 -14.49
CA PHE A 14 -11.83 -3.14 -14.29
C PHE A 14 -12.14 -2.80 -12.83
N GLN A 15 -11.15 -2.92 -11.95
CA GLN A 15 -11.25 -2.38 -10.60
C GLN A 15 -10.75 -0.94 -10.57
N LYS A 16 -11.70 -0.03 -10.44
CA LYS A 16 -11.55 1.41 -10.28
C LYS A 16 -10.60 1.76 -9.11
N PRO A 17 -9.87 2.88 -9.20
CA PRO A 17 -8.81 3.20 -8.25
C PRO A 17 -9.25 3.97 -6.99
N VAL A 18 -8.46 3.77 -5.94
CA VAL A 18 -8.77 4.03 -4.52
C VAL A 18 -7.47 4.48 -3.89
N SER A 19 -7.38 5.73 -3.44
CA SER A 19 -6.13 6.30 -2.94
C SER A 19 -6.28 6.77 -1.50
N VAL A 20 -5.25 6.55 -0.67
CA VAL A 20 -5.24 6.96 0.74
C VAL A 20 -4.07 7.83 1.13
N PHE A 21 -4.37 9.05 1.57
CA PHE A 21 -3.35 10.06 1.85
C PHE A 21 -3.02 10.06 3.32
N VAL A 22 -1.73 10.05 3.62
CA VAL A 22 -1.24 10.33 4.96
C VAL A 22 0.03 11.13 4.83
N ARG A 23 0.04 12.30 5.45
CA ARG A 23 1.27 13.06 5.68
C ARG A 23 1.78 12.69 7.07
N SER A 24 2.87 11.92 7.14
CA SER A 24 3.55 11.64 8.40
C SER A 24 4.68 12.66 8.58
N CYS A 25 4.39 13.78 9.24
CA CYS A 25 5.42 14.68 9.76
C CYS A 25 5.48 14.55 11.29
N PRO A 26 6.58 14.04 11.89
CA PRO A 26 6.80 14.27 13.31
C PRO A 26 7.06 15.77 13.55
N PRO A 27 6.79 16.31 14.75
CA PRO A 27 7.18 17.67 15.10
C PRO A 27 8.71 17.72 15.20
N ILE A 28 9.39 18.15 14.14
CA ILE A 28 10.83 18.39 14.19
C ILE A 28 11.04 19.84 14.63
N HIS A 29 11.45 20.00 15.89
CA HIS A 29 12.21 21.19 16.30
C HIS A 29 13.56 21.14 15.57
N SER A 30 13.73 21.89 14.49
CA SER A 30 15.05 22.18 13.94
C SER A 30 15.09 23.63 13.47
N ASN A 31 15.84 24.46 14.20
CA ASN A 31 16.27 25.77 13.77
C ASN A 31 17.19 25.59 12.55
N GLY A 32 16.68 25.85 11.35
CA GLY A 32 17.48 25.83 10.13
C GLY A 32 16.60 26.18 8.95
N PHE A 33 16.79 27.37 8.41
CA PHE A 33 16.00 27.96 7.33
C PHE A 33 16.02 27.09 6.06
N SER A 34 14.91 26.42 5.76
CA SER A 34 14.49 26.02 4.41
C SER A 34 13.00 26.31 4.25
N SER A 35 12.69 27.30 3.42
CA SER A 35 11.36 27.64 2.89
C SER A 35 10.77 26.44 2.13
N SER A 36 9.53 25.98 2.25
CA SER A 36 8.33 26.42 2.96
C SER A 36 7.36 25.22 3.00
N CYS A 37 7.18 24.57 4.15
CA CYS A 37 6.07 23.65 4.41
C CYS A 37 5.19 24.29 5.49
N LEU A 38 4.13 24.99 5.05
CA LEU A 38 3.15 25.69 5.91
C LEU A 38 2.24 24.69 6.68
N PRO A 39 1.54 25.13 7.75
CA PRO A 39 1.23 24.30 8.92
C PRO A 39 0.27 23.14 8.68
N GLN A 40 0.54 22.05 9.42
CA GLN A 40 -0.07 20.73 9.35
C GLN A 40 -1.59 20.75 9.53
N ALA A 41 -2.33 20.39 8.48
CA ALA A 41 -3.67 19.84 8.63
C ALA A 41 -3.59 18.43 9.27
N PRO A 42 -4.55 18.04 10.12
CA PRO A 42 -4.66 16.65 10.60
C PRO A 42 -4.57 15.69 9.40
N PRO A 43 -3.73 14.63 9.42
CA PRO A 43 -3.60 13.74 8.26
C PRO A 43 -4.96 13.27 7.75
N CYS A 44 -5.27 13.66 6.50
CA CYS A 44 -6.52 13.39 5.84
C CYS A 44 -6.37 12.11 5.01
N VAL A 45 -7.04 11.05 5.41
CA VAL A 45 -7.12 9.75 4.74
C VAL A 45 -8.10 9.86 3.58
N ILE A 46 -7.62 10.16 2.37
CA ILE A 46 -8.47 9.90 1.18
C ILE A 46 -8.84 8.41 1.18
N MET A 47 -10.07 8.06 0.84
CA MET A 47 -10.51 6.67 0.83
C MET A 47 -10.57 6.14 -0.58
N TYR A 48 -11.18 6.87 -1.53
CA TYR A 48 -11.24 6.49 -2.95
C TYR A 48 -11.67 7.66 -3.84
N VAL A 49 -11.60 7.46 -5.16
CA VAL A 49 -12.28 8.32 -6.14
C VAL A 49 -13.46 7.55 -6.73
N ASP A 50 -14.68 8.01 -6.49
CA ASP A 50 -15.90 7.47 -7.08
C ASP A 50 -16.18 8.12 -8.45
N PRO A 51 -16.14 7.40 -9.58
CA PRO A 51 -16.53 7.98 -10.86
C PRO A 51 -18.05 8.16 -10.91
N CYS A 52 -18.54 9.39 -10.74
CA CYS A 52 -19.95 9.72 -10.79
C CYS A 52 -20.26 10.49 -12.08
N GLY A 53 -20.71 9.80 -13.12
CA GLY A 53 -21.14 10.42 -14.38
C GLY A 53 -20.00 10.78 -15.35
N ASP A 54 -20.38 11.46 -16.44
CA ASP A 54 -19.67 11.39 -17.73
C ASP A 54 -18.26 12.00 -17.80
N ASP A 55 -17.77 12.77 -16.80
CA ASP A 55 -16.38 13.29 -16.82
C ASP A 55 -15.83 13.75 -15.44
N LEU A 56 -16.57 13.54 -14.33
CA LEU A 56 -16.19 14.00 -12.99
C LEU A 56 -16.18 12.84 -11.98
N GLY A 57 -15.03 12.57 -11.38
CA GLY A 57 -14.90 11.74 -10.19
C GLY A 57 -15.27 12.49 -8.91
N LYS A 58 -15.55 11.77 -7.84
CA LYS A 58 -15.72 12.28 -6.48
C LYS A 58 -14.64 11.68 -5.60
N LEU A 59 -13.70 12.49 -5.18
CA LEU A 59 -12.71 12.18 -4.17
C LEU A 59 -13.38 12.08 -2.81
N VAL A 60 -13.41 10.88 -2.24
CA VAL A 60 -13.96 10.60 -0.92
C VAL A 60 -12.81 10.66 0.08
N ILE A 61 -12.87 11.58 1.04
CA ILE A 61 -11.83 11.86 2.02
C ILE A 61 -12.36 11.61 3.42
N ARG A 62 -11.81 10.65 4.16
CA ARG A 62 -11.99 10.62 5.62
C ARG A 62 -10.86 11.35 6.30
N LYS A 63 -11.16 12.21 7.25
CA LYS A 63 -10.12 12.62 8.20
C LYS A 63 -9.99 11.54 9.25
N ALA A 64 -8.78 11.32 9.78
CA ALA A 64 -8.66 10.46 10.94
C ALA A 64 -9.49 11.04 12.09
N GLY A 65 -10.39 10.23 12.64
CA GLY A 65 -11.40 10.61 13.64
C GLY A 65 -12.81 10.87 13.09
N ASP A 66 -12.96 11.15 11.79
CA ASP A 66 -14.28 11.41 11.20
C ASP A 66 -14.96 10.11 10.74
N ILE A 67 -16.18 9.86 11.24
CA ILE A 67 -17.02 8.72 10.84
C ILE A 67 -17.52 8.91 9.39
N THR A 68 -17.80 10.15 9.01
CA THR A 68 -18.36 10.53 7.71
C THR A 68 -17.27 11.00 6.74
N PRO A 69 -17.18 10.43 5.53
CA PRO A 69 -16.29 10.95 4.51
C PRO A 69 -16.75 12.31 3.98
N LEU A 70 -15.79 13.16 3.65
CA LEU A 70 -15.91 14.39 2.88
C LEU A 70 -15.78 14.07 1.39
N GLU A 71 -16.77 14.41 0.58
CA GLU A 71 -16.69 14.29 -0.88
C GLU A 71 -16.18 15.59 -1.51
N LYS A 72 -15.23 15.50 -2.44
CA LYS A 72 -14.79 16.61 -3.29
C LYS A 72 -14.85 16.18 -4.76
N PRO A 73 -15.39 17.00 -5.68
CA PRO A 73 -15.29 16.70 -7.10
C PRO A 73 -13.82 16.69 -7.56
N THR A 74 -13.47 15.78 -8.46
CA THR A 74 -12.12 15.63 -9.03
C THR A 74 -12.19 15.17 -10.49
N ASN A 75 -11.29 15.66 -11.34
CA ASN A 75 -11.17 15.22 -12.74
C ASN A 75 -10.11 14.11 -12.89
N GLU A 76 -9.64 13.55 -11.78
CA GLU A 76 -8.48 12.64 -11.71
C GLU A 76 -8.88 11.19 -12.06
N MET A 77 -9.30 10.98 -13.31
CA MET A 77 -9.41 9.64 -13.89
C MET A 77 -8.01 8.99 -13.92
N GLY A 78 -7.94 7.67 -13.74
CA GLY A 78 -6.66 6.95 -13.73
C GLY A 78 -5.84 7.08 -12.45
N THR A 79 -6.44 7.46 -11.31
CA THR A 79 -5.79 7.32 -9.99
C THR A 79 -5.20 5.90 -9.84
N ILE A 80 -4.10 5.71 -9.15
CA ILE A 80 -3.50 4.37 -8.89
C ILE A 80 -3.13 4.17 -7.42
N GLY A 81 -3.28 5.22 -6.60
CA GLY A 81 -3.04 5.18 -5.18
C GLY A 81 -2.46 6.49 -4.67
N SER A 82 -1.61 6.41 -3.68
CA SER A 82 -0.89 7.55 -3.10
C SER A 82 0.32 7.08 -2.30
N SER A 83 1.28 7.98 -2.13
CA SER A 83 2.44 7.78 -1.26
C SER A 83 2.84 9.12 -0.64
N ASN A 84 3.22 9.10 0.64
CA ASN A 84 3.59 10.28 1.45
C ASN A 84 2.68 11.53 1.30
N GLY A 85 1.37 11.33 1.07
CA GLY A 85 0.42 12.42 0.94
C GLY A 85 0.29 13.02 -0.46
N TRP A 86 0.88 12.40 -1.48
CA TRP A 86 0.65 12.74 -2.89
C TRP A 86 -0.33 11.77 -3.53
N LEU A 87 -1.33 12.29 -4.25
CA LEU A 87 -2.17 11.49 -5.14
C LEU A 87 -1.29 10.96 -6.26
N THR A 88 -1.47 9.70 -6.65
CA THR A 88 -0.80 9.15 -7.83
C THR A 88 -1.80 8.79 -8.90
N THR A 89 -1.51 9.21 -10.14
CA THR A 89 -2.30 8.88 -11.34
C THR A 89 -1.42 8.20 -12.37
N LEU A 90 -2.04 7.38 -13.22
CA LEU A 90 -1.45 6.79 -14.42
C LEU A 90 -2.38 7.10 -15.60
N ASN A 91 -1.90 7.96 -16.50
CA ASN A 91 -2.62 8.34 -17.71
C ASN A 91 -1.69 8.14 -18.90
N ASP A 92 -2.09 7.32 -19.87
CA ASP A 92 -1.33 7.03 -21.10
C ASP A 92 0.15 6.65 -20.85
N GLY A 93 0.41 5.86 -19.82
CA GLY A 93 1.76 5.42 -19.45
C GLY A 93 2.59 6.46 -18.70
N VAL A 94 2.01 7.60 -18.32
CA VAL A 94 2.66 8.68 -17.58
C VAL A 94 2.17 8.67 -16.13
N ILE A 95 3.11 8.62 -15.19
CA ILE A 95 2.81 8.73 -13.76
C ILE A 95 2.72 10.21 -13.37
N GLY A 96 1.61 10.60 -12.77
CA GLY A 96 1.37 11.93 -12.22
C GLY A 96 1.31 11.91 -10.70
N PHE A 97 1.80 12.99 -10.07
CA PHE A 97 1.64 13.29 -8.65
C PHE A 97 0.87 14.58 -8.48
N GLN A 98 -0.11 14.57 -7.57
CA GLN A 98 -0.86 15.77 -7.20
C GLN A 98 -0.87 15.97 -5.69
N ASP A 99 -0.54 17.18 -5.24
CA ASP A 99 -0.70 17.58 -3.84
C ASP A 99 -2.17 17.92 -3.54
N ASN A 100 -2.60 17.73 -2.30
CA ASN A 100 -3.96 17.99 -1.81
C ASN A 100 -4.19 19.43 -1.32
N ASP A 101 -3.23 20.32 -1.54
CA ASP A 101 -3.33 21.73 -1.14
C ASP A 101 -4.41 22.49 -1.94
N LEU A 102 -4.84 23.64 -1.39
CA LEU A 102 -5.85 24.52 -2.00
C LEU A 102 -5.48 24.94 -3.43
N ASN A 103 -4.18 24.98 -3.75
CA ASN A 103 -3.63 25.14 -5.09
C ASN A 103 -2.76 23.91 -5.41
N PRO A 104 -3.36 22.84 -5.96
CA PRO A 104 -2.70 21.55 -6.05
C PRO A 104 -1.54 21.60 -7.05
N LYS A 105 -0.32 21.36 -6.56
CA LYS A 105 0.85 21.20 -7.42
C LYS A 105 0.76 19.87 -8.15
N ARG A 106 1.10 19.87 -9.45
CA ARG A 106 1.12 18.68 -10.31
C ARG A 106 2.51 18.43 -10.85
N ILE A 107 2.95 17.18 -10.77
CA ILE A 107 4.25 16.73 -11.26
C ILE A 107 4.00 15.52 -12.14
N SER A 108 4.59 15.49 -13.33
CA SER A 108 4.50 14.36 -14.25
C SER A 108 5.89 13.77 -14.45
N LEU A 109 6.00 12.45 -14.32
CA LEU A 109 7.22 11.72 -14.61
C LEU A 109 7.34 11.44 -16.12
N PRO A 110 8.53 11.08 -16.63
CA PRO A 110 8.66 10.58 -18.00
C PRO A 110 7.80 9.33 -18.24
N PRO A 111 7.40 9.04 -19.50
CA PRO A 111 6.64 7.84 -19.83
C PRO A 111 7.33 6.55 -19.37
N LEU A 112 6.54 5.60 -18.88
CA LEU A 112 7.03 4.30 -18.42
C LEU A 112 7.62 3.47 -19.57
N VAL A 113 8.74 2.80 -19.31
CA VAL A 113 9.36 1.86 -20.24
C VAL A 113 8.92 0.44 -19.88
N THR A 114 8.38 -0.31 -20.84
CA THR A 114 7.94 -1.70 -20.60
C THR A 114 9.04 -2.68 -21.00
N LEU A 115 9.51 -3.50 -20.06
CA LEU A 115 10.49 -4.54 -20.35
C LEU A 115 9.86 -5.71 -21.14
N PRO A 116 10.64 -6.48 -21.92
CA PRO A 116 10.16 -7.68 -22.58
C PRO A 116 9.47 -8.64 -21.60
N TYR A 117 8.32 -9.19 -22.01
CA TYR A 117 7.49 -10.10 -21.20
C TYR A 117 6.93 -9.48 -19.90
N CYS A 118 6.88 -8.16 -19.80
CA CYS A 118 6.28 -7.41 -18.70
C CYS A 118 5.11 -6.54 -19.17
N GLN A 119 4.44 -5.87 -18.22
CA GLN A 119 3.36 -4.93 -18.49
C GLN A 119 3.43 -3.77 -17.48
N THR A 120 3.01 -2.57 -17.89
CA THR A 120 3.01 -1.35 -17.07
C THR A 120 1.63 -0.71 -16.91
N GLN A 121 0.58 -1.40 -17.35
CA GLN A 121 -0.81 -0.92 -17.37
C GLN A 121 -1.54 -1.15 -16.04
N VAL A 122 -1.20 -2.22 -15.32
CA VAL A 122 -1.79 -2.58 -14.03
C VAL A 122 -0.76 -2.34 -12.94
N VAL A 123 -0.86 -1.20 -12.26
CA VAL A 123 -0.06 -0.83 -11.09
C VAL A 123 -0.66 -1.48 -9.85
N THR A 124 0.18 -2.10 -9.03
CA THR A 124 -0.19 -2.58 -7.69
C THR A 124 -0.13 -1.45 -6.68
N ASN A 125 1.00 -0.73 -6.61
CA ASN A 125 1.11 0.50 -5.84
C ASN A 125 2.36 1.32 -6.24
N VAL A 126 2.46 2.51 -5.66
CA VAL A 126 3.63 3.41 -5.71
C VAL A 126 4.14 3.61 -4.28
N ALA A 127 5.46 3.71 -4.10
CA ALA A 127 6.10 4.07 -2.83
C ALA A 127 7.24 5.07 -3.06
N MET A 128 7.36 6.08 -2.20
CA MET A 128 8.39 7.11 -2.30
C MET A 128 9.35 7.07 -1.09
N SER A 129 10.63 7.32 -1.35
CA SER A 129 11.64 7.40 -0.28
C SER A 129 11.50 8.65 0.59
N SER A 130 11.07 9.75 -0.01
CA SER A 130 10.86 11.04 0.68
C SER A 130 9.43 11.57 0.53
N THR A 131 9.14 12.64 1.26
CA THR A 131 7.84 13.30 1.30
C THR A 131 7.49 14.08 0.05
N CYS A 132 8.47 14.43 -0.78
CA CYS A 132 8.26 15.17 -2.01
C CYS A 132 8.97 14.49 -3.18
N PRO A 133 8.29 14.23 -4.30
CA PRO A 133 8.89 13.59 -5.48
C PRO A 133 9.89 14.48 -6.24
N GLU A 134 10.04 15.77 -5.92
CA GLU A 134 11.03 16.66 -6.54
C GLU A 134 12.36 16.74 -5.78
N GLU A 135 12.41 16.27 -4.54
CA GLU A 135 13.65 16.25 -3.77
C GLU A 135 14.70 15.40 -4.50
N GLU A 136 15.93 15.92 -4.63
CA GLU A 136 16.97 15.35 -5.50
C GLU A 136 17.32 13.89 -5.16
N ASP A 137 17.22 13.53 -3.88
CA ASP A 137 17.46 12.18 -3.36
C ASP A 137 16.19 11.33 -3.26
N CYS A 138 15.02 11.88 -3.61
CA CYS A 138 13.78 11.14 -3.64
C CYS A 138 13.79 10.09 -4.76
N VAL A 139 13.36 8.90 -4.40
CA VAL A 139 13.16 7.80 -5.33
C VAL A 139 11.69 7.43 -5.29
N VAL A 140 11.10 7.39 -6.47
CA VAL A 140 9.77 6.82 -6.71
C VAL A 140 9.94 5.38 -7.17
N ALA A 141 9.30 4.44 -6.47
CA ALA A 141 9.16 3.06 -6.90
C ALA A 141 7.74 2.80 -7.38
N VAL A 142 7.59 2.24 -8.58
CA VAL A 142 6.31 1.82 -9.16
C VAL A 142 6.32 0.31 -9.34
N LYS A 143 5.38 -0.38 -8.68
CA LYS A 143 5.25 -1.84 -8.77
C LYS A 143 4.04 -2.20 -9.61
N PHE A 144 4.25 -3.08 -10.60
CA PHE A 144 3.20 -3.56 -11.50
C PHE A 144 2.76 -4.98 -11.15
N LEU A 145 1.56 -5.36 -11.58
CA LEU A 145 1.15 -6.75 -11.55
C LEU A 145 2.02 -7.55 -12.54
N GLY A 146 2.92 -8.39 -12.03
CA GLY A 146 3.86 -9.17 -12.84
C GLY A 146 5.33 -8.77 -12.65
N PRO A 147 6.17 -9.04 -13.68
CA PRO A 147 7.60 -8.81 -13.78
C PRO A 147 8.24 -7.69 -12.99
N GLN A 148 7.63 -6.52 -13.20
CA GLN A 148 8.39 -5.31 -13.32
C GLN A 148 8.27 -4.48 -12.05
N LEU A 149 9.41 -3.89 -11.69
CA LEU A 149 9.56 -2.86 -10.68
C LEU A 149 10.40 -1.77 -11.32
N SER A 150 9.87 -0.55 -11.34
CA SER A 150 10.51 0.60 -11.97
C SER A 150 10.83 1.64 -10.91
N PHE A 151 12.02 2.21 -11.00
CA PHE A 151 12.45 3.30 -10.12
C PHE A 151 12.73 4.56 -10.91
N PHE A 152 12.38 5.69 -10.34
CA PHE A 152 12.66 7.01 -10.88
C PHE A 152 13.30 7.89 -9.80
N ARG A 153 14.32 8.65 -10.20
CA ARG A 153 14.88 9.74 -9.41
C ARG A 153 14.72 11.03 -10.22
N PRO A 154 14.43 12.18 -9.59
CA PRO A 154 14.43 13.46 -10.28
C PRO A 154 15.69 13.65 -11.12
N ASN A 155 15.50 14.22 -12.31
CA ASN A 155 16.57 14.47 -13.28
C ASN A 155 17.33 13.20 -13.75
N SER A 156 16.70 12.02 -13.68
CA SER A 156 17.28 10.74 -14.14
C SER A 156 16.34 9.99 -15.11
N GLU A 157 16.86 8.95 -15.76
CA GLU A 157 16.03 8.00 -16.52
C GLU A 157 15.41 6.93 -15.60
N TRP A 158 14.41 6.20 -16.12
CA TRP A 158 13.85 5.04 -15.45
C TRP A 158 14.89 3.94 -15.25
N ILE A 159 14.88 3.34 -14.07
CA ILE A 159 15.62 2.12 -13.76
C ILE A 159 14.60 0.98 -13.65
N ASP A 160 14.48 0.20 -14.72
CA ASP A 160 13.54 -0.91 -14.80
C ASP A 160 14.19 -2.24 -14.42
N ILE A 161 13.55 -2.97 -13.51
CA ILE A 161 14.02 -4.26 -13.02
C ILE A 161 12.96 -5.33 -13.28
N ARG A 162 13.38 -6.43 -13.92
CA ARG A 162 12.57 -7.64 -14.05
C ARG A 162 12.84 -8.57 -12.87
N ILE A 163 11.86 -8.71 -11.99
CA ILE A 163 11.89 -9.64 -10.87
C ILE A 163 11.72 -11.06 -11.40
N GLN A 164 12.70 -11.93 -11.13
CA GLN A 164 12.67 -13.33 -11.58
C GLN A 164 11.83 -14.22 -10.68
N ASN A 165 11.76 -13.92 -9.38
CA ASN A 165 11.04 -14.75 -8.43
C ASN A 165 9.53 -14.47 -8.50
N PRO A 166 8.69 -15.47 -8.86
CA PRO A 166 7.26 -15.27 -9.06
C PRO A 166 6.49 -14.93 -7.77
N SER A 167 7.07 -15.15 -6.59
CA SER A 167 6.42 -14.79 -5.32
C SER A 167 6.16 -13.29 -5.18
N PHE A 168 6.82 -12.42 -5.95
CA PHE A 168 6.68 -10.96 -5.81
C PHE A 168 5.76 -10.31 -6.87
N LEU A 169 5.13 -11.10 -7.75
CA LEU A 169 4.44 -10.56 -8.93
C LEU A 169 3.19 -9.76 -8.58
N SER A 170 2.48 -10.11 -7.50
CA SER A 170 1.24 -9.45 -7.07
C SER A 170 1.41 -8.59 -5.81
N SER A 171 2.62 -8.50 -5.26
CA SER A 171 2.88 -7.86 -3.98
C SER A 171 3.13 -6.38 -4.11
N HIS A 172 2.82 -5.61 -3.07
CA HIS A 172 3.11 -4.18 -3.00
C HIS A 172 4.56 -3.92 -2.61
N VAL A 173 5.12 -2.83 -3.12
CA VAL A 173 6.40 -2.27 -2.68
C VAL A 173 6.20 -1.27 -1.55
N MET A 174 7.10 -1.24 -0.57
CA MET A 174 7.15 -0.15 0.41
C MET A 174 8.57 0.38 0.52
N TYR A 175 8.72 1.63 0.97
CA TYR A 175 10.03 2.15 1.35
C TYR A 175 10.24 2.02 2.86
N SER A 176 11.31 1.34 3.27
CA SER A 176 11.74 1.31 4.66
C SER A 176 12.72 2.44 4.94
N LYS A 177 12.36 3.37 5.83
CA LYS A 177 13.26 4.46 6.24
C LYS A 177 14.30 3.96 7.24
N LYS A 178 13.91 3.01 8.09
CA LYS A 178 14.86 2.34 9.00
C LYS A 178 16.03 1.73 8.24
N ASP A 179 15.74 0.97 7.19
CA ASP A 179 16.76 0.21 6.45
C ASP A 179 17.26 0.96 5.20
N ASP A 180 16.64 2.08 4.84
CA ASP A 180 16.92 2.91 3.65
C ASP A 180 16.89 2.11 2.33
N VAL A 181 15.88 1.25 2.19
CA VAL A 181 15.70 0.35 1.05
C VAL A 181 14.22 0.15 0.71
N PHE A 182 13.94 -0.27 -0.52
CA PHE A 182 12.60 -0.70 -0.92
C PHE A 182 12.41 -2.19 -0.62
N LEU A 183 11.29 -2.53 0.01
CA LEU A 183 10.94 -3.87 0.43
C LEU A 183 9.70 -4.38 -0.31
N ILE A 184 9.69 -5.67 -0.65
CA ILE A 184 8.51 -6.36 -1.18
C ILE A 184 8.33 -7.68 -0.43
N PRO A 185 7.17 -7.96 0.19
CA PRO A 185 6.88 -9.28 0.73
C PRO A 185 6.58 -10.25 -0.42
N GLY A 186 7.11 -11.47 -0.36
CA GLY A 186 6.71 -12.55 -1.25
C GLY A 186 5.34 -13.09 -0.84
N SER A 187 4.57 -13.58 -1.80
CA SER A 187 3.31 -14.28 -1.57
C SER A 187 3.47 -15.38 -0.51
N GLY A 188 2.57 -15.39 0.46
CA GLY A 188 2.64 -16.25 1.65
C GLY A 188 3.51 -15.68 2.78
N GLY A 189 4.27 -14.61 2.55
CA GLY A 189 5.03 -13.86 3.55
C GLY A 189 6.31 -14.54 4.03
N HIS A 190 6.75 -15.64 3.41
CA HIS A 190 7.95 -16.39 3.83
C HIS A 190 9.25 -15.83 3.27
N LEU A 191 9.17 -14.99 2.24
CA LEU A 191 10.29 -14.33 1.59
C LEU A 191 10.05 -12.83 1.60
N MET A 192 11.13 -12.07 1.65
CA MET A 192 11.11 -10.62 1.53
C MET A 192 12.27 -10.22 0.62
N GLY A 193 11.99 -9.48 -0.44
CA GLY A 193 13.00 -8.89 -1.29
C GLY A 193 13.35 -7.48 -0.80
N SER A 194 14.62 -7.09 -0.90
CA SER A 194 15.06 -5.72 -0.65
C SER A 194 15.89 -5.19 -1.82
N TRP A 195 15.57 -3.99 -2.28
CA TRP A 195 16.25 -3.26 -3.35
C TRP A 195 16.89 -2.00 -2.78
N ASP A 196 18.21 -1.91 -2.88
CA ASP A 196 19.02 -0.77 -2.46
C ASP A 196 19.56 -0.09 -3.70
N LEU A 197 19.04 1.10 -4.03
CA LEU A 197 19.45 1.84 -5.22
C LEU A 197 20.76 2.61 -5.04
N LYS A 198 21.30 2.69 -3.81
CA LYS A 198 22.61 3.28 -3.56
C LYS A 198 23.72 2.28 -3.84
N LYS A 199 23.40 0.97 -3.85
CA LYS A 199 24.36 -0.10 -4.15
C LYS A 199 24.21 -0.55 -5.61
N PRO A 200 25.31 -0.61 -6.38
CA PRO A 200 25.28 -0.91 -7.82
C PRO A 200 24.90 -2.35 -8.16
N ASP A 201 24.76 -3.25 -7.17
CA ASP A 201 24.22 -4.57 -7.41
C ASP A 201 22.72 -4.46 -7.71
N LYS A 202 22.38 -4.54 -8.99
CA LYS A 202 20.99 -4.61 -9.49
C LYS A 202 20.20 -5.81 -8.95
N ASN A 203 20.87 -6.73 -8.26
CA ASN A 203 20.26 -7.94 -7.73
C ASN A 203 19.64 -7.68 -6.36
N PRO A 204 18.34 -7.97 -6.18
CA PRO A 204 17.71 -7.87 -4.87
C PRO A 204 18.32 -8.84 -3.88
N LYS A 205 18.40 -8.42 -2.62
CA LYS A 205 18.69 -9.34 -1.52
C LYS A 205 17.40 -9.98 -1.07
N PHE A 206 17.40 -11.31 -0.97
CA PHE A 206 16.26 -12.06 -0.46
C PHE A 206 16.51 -12.48 0.98
N ARG A 207 15.55 -12.19 1.85
CA ARG A 207 15.52 -12.61 3.24
C ARG A 207 14.37 -13.58 3.46
N ARG A 208 14.67 -14.75 4.02
CA ARG A 208 13.64 -15.71 4.45
C ARG A 208 13.13 -15.32 5.83
N LEU A 209 11.80 -15.19 5.97
CA LEU A 209 11.15 -14.89 7.23
C LEU A 209 10.79 -16.19 7.96
N ARG A 210 11.26 -16.31 9.20
CA ARG A 210 10.98 -17.43 10.09
C ARG A 210 9.82 -17.07 11.01
N PHE A 211 8.65 -17.63 10.75
CA PHE A 211 7.47 -17.39 11.55
C PHE A 211 7.60 -18.04 12.94
N ARG A 212 7.33 -17.27 13.99
CA ARG A 212 7.41 -17.70 15.40
C ARG A 212 6.13 -17.36 16.14
N LYS A 213 5.83 -18.11 17.20
CA LYS A 213 4.66 -17.93 18.06
C LYS A 213 3.33 -17.92 17.29
N ILE A 214 3.27 -18.61 16.14
CA ILE A 214 2.04 -18.75 15.36
C ILE A 214 0.97 -19.35 16.28
N PRO A 215 -0.22 -18.75 16.38
CA PRO A 215 -1.24 -19.23 17.29
C PRO A 215 -1.69 -20.64 16.89
N PHE A 216 -2.00 -21.46 17.89
CA PHE A 216 -2.61 -22.76 17.65
C PHE A 216 -4.06 -22.56 17.21
N MET A 217 -4.37 -22.94 15.98
CA MET A 217 -5.72 -22.81 15.44
C MET A 217 -6.52 -24.12 15.56
N SER A 218 -7.77 -24.00 16.01
CA SER A 218 -8.84 -24.98 15.92
C SER A 218 -9.07 -25.39 14.46
N SER A 219 -9.68 -26.55 14.29
CA SER A 219 -10.04 -27.08 12.98
C SER A 219 -10.96 -26.11 12.21
N ASP A 220 -11.91 -25.48 12.90
CA ASP A 220 -12.87 -24.55 12.29
C ASP A 220 -12.17 -23.28 11.79
N ASN A 221 -11.27 -22.70 12.58
CA ASN A 221 -10.50 -21.53 12.16
C ASN A 221 -9.57 -21.87 10.99
N LYS A 222 -8.93 -23.04 10.98
CA LYS A 222 -8.13 -23.49 9.84
C LYS A 222 -8.98 -23.62 8.58
N ALA A 223 -10.11 -24.31 8.67
CA ALA A 223 -11.05 -24.48 7.56
C ALA A 223 -11.55 -23.13 7.04
N LEU A 224 -11.86 -22.18 7.92
CA LEU A 224 -12.25 -20.82 7.53
C LEU A 224 -11.14 -20.12 6.72
N LEU A 225 -9.90 -20.12 7.24
CA LEU A 225 -8.78 -19.45 6.56
C LEU A 225 -8.39 -20.12 5.25
N ASP A 226 -8.58 -21.44 5.12
CA ASP A 226 -8.34 -22.18 3.88
C ASP A 226 -9.33 -21.77 2.77
N THR A 227 -10.51 -21.25 3.12
CA THR A 227 -11.45 -20.68 2.15
C THR A 227 -11.13 -19.23 1.74
N CYS A 228 -10.18 -18.57 2.41
CA CYS A 228 -9.88 -17.16 2.20
C CYS A 228 -8.76 -16.94 1.17
N CYS A 229 -8.90 -15.88 0.37
CA CYS A 229 -7.79 -15.27 -0.33
C CYS A 229 -6.87 -14.57 0.67
N LYS A 230 -5.55 -14.71 0.48
CA LYS A 230 -4.54 -14.13 1.38
C LYS A 230 -3.80 -13.00 0.70
N SER A 231 -3.51 -11.93 1.45
CA SER A 231 -2.61 -10.87 1.01
C SER A 231 -1.67 -10.45 2.14
N GLU A 232 -0.45 -10.07 1.76
CA GLU A 232 0.63 -9.70 2.67
C GLU A 232 1.01 -8.22 2.47
N HIS A 233 1.03 -7.47 3.58
CA HIS A 233 1.36 -6.05 3.60
C HIS A 233 2.50 -5.82 4.59
N LEU A 234 3.58 -5.19 4.15
CA LEU A 234 4.62 -4.70 5.04
C LEU A 234 4.26 -3.27 5.46
N VAL A 235 4.43 -2.96 6.75
CA VAL A 235 4.12 -1.64 7.31
C VAL A 235 5.22 -1.24 8.27
N GLU A 236 5.81 -0.06 8.10
CA GLU A 236 6.79 0.50 9.04
C GLU A 236 6.15 1.60 9.88
N SER A 237 6.34 1.51 11.20
CA SER A 237 6.10 2.61 12.11
C SER A 237 7.27 3.59 12.03
N ARG A 238 7.02 4.79 11.51
CA ARG A 238 8.07 5.82 11.37
C ARG A 238 8.55 6.37 12.71
N THR A 239 7.76 6.21 13.77
CA THR A 239 8.09 6.70 15.12
C THR A 239 8.89 5.69 15.92
N THR A 240 8.64 4.39 15.75
CA THR A 240 9.33 3.33 16.51
C THR A 240 10.39 2.58 15.69
N GLY A 241 10.37 2.72 14.36
CA GLY A 241 11.20 1.94 13.43
C GLY A 241 10.81 0.46 13.34
N GLU A 242 9.70 0.07 13.97
CA GLU A 242 9.22 -1.31 13.91
C GLU A 242 8.58 -1.60 12.55
N ILE A 243 8.87 -2.77 12.00
CA ILE A 243 8.26 -3.24 10.76
C ILE A 243 7.34 -4.41 11.10
N PHE A 244 6.11 -4.34 10.60
CA PHE A 244 5.09 -5.36 10.75
C PHE A 244 4.79 -5.99 9.40
N LEU A 245 4.61 -7.31 9.39
CA LEU A 245 3.98 -8.03 8.29
C LEU A 245 2.54 -8.32 8.68
N VAL A 246 1.59 -7.76 7.95
CA VAL A 246 0.16 -7.95 8.15
C VAL A 246 -0.36 -8.91 7.08
N LYS A 247 -1.00 -10.00 7.50
CA LYS A 247 -1.69 -10.94 6.63
C LYS A 247 -3.19 -10.71 6.74
N LEU A 248 -3.83 -10.39 5.61
CA LEU A 248 -5.28 -10.30 5.52
C LEU A 248 -5.84 -11.56 4.88
N TYR A 249 -6.89 -12.09 5.49
CA TYR A 249 -7.67 -13.22 4.99
C TYR A 249 -9.03 -12.68 4.55
N LYS A 250 -9.25 -12.67 3.24
CA LYS A 250 -10.42 -12.05 2.61
C LYS A 250 -11.29 -13.11 1.95
N LYS A 251 -12.61 -12.98 2.07
CA LYS A 251 -13.59 -13.86 1.45
C LYS A 251 -14.59 -13.06 0.61
N THR A 252 -14.98 -13.63 -0.52
CA THR A 252 -16.08 -13.08 -1.34
C THR A 252 -17.40 -13.45 -0.69
N ILE A 253 -18.27 -12.46 -0.51
CA ILE A 253 -19.64 -12.63 -0.03
C ILE A 253 -20.55 -12.65 -1.26
N ASP A 254 -21.37 -13.71 -1.37
CA ASP A 254 -22.34 -13.86 -2.43
C ASP A 254 -23.56 -12.94 -2.20
N GLY A 255 -23.90 -12.14 -3.21
CA GLY A 255 -25.07 -11.27 -3.19
C GLY A 255 -25.02 -10.18 -4.26
N GLY A 256 -25.40 -10.50 -5.50
CA GLY A 256 -25.65 -9.57 -6.63
C GLY A 256 -24.47 -8.76 -7.17
N THR A 257 -23.54 -8.35 -6.30
CA THR A 257 -22.28 -7.67 -6.58
C THR A 257 -21.24 -8.31 -5.67
N ALA A 258 -20.24 -8.99 -6.23
CA ALA A 258 -19.21 -9.68 -5.44
C ALA A 258 -18.50 -8.69 -4.51
N ARG A 259 -18.82 -8.74 -3.21
CA ARG A 259 -18.18 -7.94 -2.15
C ARG A 259 -17.12 -8.78 -1.48
N VAL A 260 -15.95 -8.21 -1.24
CA VAL A 260 -14.88 -8.88 -0.52
C VAL A 260 -14.83 -8.32 0.89
N LYS A 261 -14.83 -9.18 1.90
CA LYS A 261 -14.71 -8.81 3.31
C LYS A 261 -13.50 -9.48 3.94
N THR A 262 -12.82 -8.79 4.84
CA THR A 262 -11.76 -9.33 5.66
C THR A 262 -12.37 -10.14 6.80
N GLU A 263 -12.14 -11.44 6.78
CA GLU A 263 -12.57 -12.38 7.82
C GLU A 263 -11.58 -12.40 8.98
N ALA A 264 -10.29 -12.20 8.68
CA ALA A 264 -9.26 -12.36 9.69
C ALA A 264 -7.97 -11.58 9.38
N VAL A 265 -7.25 -11.16 10.42
CA VAL A 265 -6.02 -10.35 10.32
C VAL A 265 -4.92 -10.90 11.22
N MET A 266 -3.80 -11.36 10.67
CA MET A 266 -2.63 -11.73 11.49
C MET A 266 -1.53 -10.69 11.37
N VAL A 267 -0.98 -10.26 12.51
CA VAL A 267 0.14 -9.32 12.54
C VAL A 267 1.38 -10.02 13.08
N PHE A 268 2.49 -9.83 12.38
CA PHE A 268 3.79 -10.33 12.77
C PHE A 268 4.77 -9.17 12.90
N LYS A 269 5.37 -8.99 14.07
CA LYS A 269 6.48 -8.05 14.26
C LYS A 269 7.75 -8.67 13.68
N LEU A 270 8.42 -7.95 12.78
CA LEU A 270 9.68 -8.38 12.17
C LEU A 270 10.86 -7.98 13.06
N ASP A 271 11.77 -8.91 13.28
CA ASP A 271 13.06 -8.64 13.93
C ASP A 271 14.19 -8.53 12.89
N ASP A 272 15.32 -7.95 13.31
CA ASP A 272 16.49 -7.76 12.45
C ASP A 272 17.16 -9.09 12.04
N LYS A 273 16.84 -10.19 12.74
CA LYS A 273 17.37 -11.54 12.53
C LYS A 273 16.50 -12.37 11.57
N GLY A 274 15.51 -11.75 10.93
CA GLY A 274 14.62 -12.38 9.96
C GLY A 274 13.55 -13.29 10.59
N SER A 275 13.19 -13.08 11.85
CA SER A 275 11.98 -13.69 12.44
C SER A 275 10.77 -12.80 12.20
N ALA A 276 9.64 -13.44 11.93
CA ALA A 276 8.32 -12.83 11.93
C ALA A 276 7.56 -13.37 13.15
N VAL A 277 7.50 -12.61 14.24
CA VAL A 277 6.92 -13.04 15.50
C VAL A 277 5.46 -12.62 15.54
N TYR A 278 4.54 -13.57 15.60
CA TYR A 278 3.12 -13.27 15.76
C TYR A 278 2.89 -12.44 17.03
N THR A 279 2.05 -11.41 16.92
CA THR A 279 1.71 -10.54 18.04
C THR A 279 0.23 -10.18 18.02
N HIS A 280 -0.36 -10.12 19.23
CA HIS A 280 -1.68 -9.55 19.49
C HIS A 280 -1.56 -8.14 20.11
N ASP A 281 -0.33 -7.61 20.18
CA ASP A 281 -0.01 -6.32 20.78
C ASP A 281 1.04 -5.58 19.95
N ILE A 282 0.65 -4.46 19.35
CA ILE A 282 1.55 -3.52 18.66
C ILE A 282 1.78 -2.24 19.48
N GLY A 283 1.37 -2.22 20.75
CA GLY A 283 1.50 -1.09 21.66
C GLY A 283 0.56 0.07 21.31
N HIS A 284 1.04 1.30 21.52
CA HIS A 284 0.29 2.54 21.24
C HIS A 284 0.28 2.90 19.75
N LEU A 285 0.22 1.90 18.87
CA LEU A 285 0.21 2.07 17.43
C LEU A 285 -1.14 1.63 16.85
N CYS A 286 -1.47 2.18 15.70
CA CYS A 286 -2.56 1.76 14.85
C CYS A 286 -2.04 1.58 13.43
N ILE A 287 -2.32 0.44 12.82
CA ILE A 287 -1.95 0.12 11.44
C ILE A 287 -3.15 0.37 10.54
N PHE A 288 -2.91 0.96 9.38
CA PHE A 288 -3.92 1.18 8.35
C PHE A 288 -3.50 0.44 7.08
N ILE A 289 -4.37 -0.46 6.62
CA ILE A 289 -4.22 -1.13 5.33
C ILE A 289 -5.22 -0.54 4.34
N THR A 290 -4.70 -0.19 3.18
CA THR A 290 -5.44 0.49 2.12
C THR A 290 -5.12 -0.14 0.78
N LYS A 291 -5.81 0.28 -0.31
CA LYS A 291 -5.38 -0.11 -1.67
C LYS A 291 -4.03 0.51 -2.07
N SER A 292 -3.63 1.60 -1.41
CA SER A 292 -2.36 2.30 -1.62
C SER A 292 -1.25 1.78 -0.71
N GLU A 293 -0.25 2.62 -0.41
CA GLU A 293 0.76 2.32 0.59
C GLU A 293 0.11 2.19 1.99
N PRO A 294 0.34 1.07 2.71
CA PRO A 294 -0.11 0.94 4.10
C PRO A 294 0.78 1.79 5.02
N PHE A 295 0.22 2.24 6.13
CA PHE A 295 0.93 3.12 7.07
C PHE A 295 0.61 2.79 8.52
N CYS A 296 1.50 3.21 9.43
CA CYS A 296 1.35 3.01 10.86
C CYS A 296 1.59 4.32 11.62
N LEU A 297 0.68 4.64 12.54
CA LEU A 297 0.68 5.88 13.31
C LEU A 297 0.53 5.59 14.81
N PRO A 298 1.09 6.46 15.67
CA PRO A 298 0.71 6.49 17.09
C PRO A 298 -0.80 6.65 17.27
N SER A 299 -1.39 5.97 18.26
CA SER A 299 -2.80 6.14 18.61
C SER A 299 -3.12 7.54 19.12
N THR A 300 -2.11 8.29 19.57
CA THR A 300 -2.24 9.68 20.00
C THR A 300 -2.17 10.68 18.85
N SER A 301 -1.97 10.23 17.61
CA SER A 301 -1.91 11.15 16.46
C SER A 301 -3.23 11.88 16.24
N PHE A 302 -4.36 11.30 16.66
CA PHE A 302 -5.69 11.88 16.46
C PHE A 302 -6.69 11.49 17.55
N PRO A 303 -7.72 12.33 17.76
CA PRO A 303 -8.93 11.91 18.45
C PRO A 303 -9.53 10.66 17.76
N ASP A 304 -10.08 9.74 18.56
CA ASP A 304 -10.78 8.52 18.12
C ASP A 304 -9.92 7.43 17.46
N MET A 305 -8.59 7.54 17.56
CA MET A 305 -7.70 6.43 17.27
C MET A 305 -7.47 5.55 18.50
N TYR A 306 -7.57 4.24 18.30
CA TYR A 306 -7.39 3.27 19.37
C TYR A 306 -6.04 2.56 19.24
N PRO A 307 -5.27 2.42 20.34
CA PRO A 307 -4.02 1.66 20.33
C PRO A 307 -4.29 0.20 20.04
N ASN A 308 -3.31 -0.50 19.47
CA ASN A 308 -3.38 -1.93 19.19
C ASN A 308 -4.46 -2.36 18.18
N HIS A 309 -4.69 -1.53 17.16
CA HIS A 309 -5.70 -1.78 16.14
C HIS A 309 -5.11 -1.89 14.73
N VAL A 310 -5.78 -2.68 13.88
CA VAL A 310 -5.61 -2.67 12.43
C VAL A 310 -6.92 -2.18 11.80
N VAL A 311 -6.83 -1.11 11.02
CA VAL A 311 -7.96 -0.52 10.31
C VAL A 311 -7.81 -0.82 8.81
N ILE A 312 -8.81 -1.48 8.25
CA ILE A 312 -8.90 -1.77 6.82
C ILE A 312 -9.79 -0.72 6.17
N LEU A 313 -9.23 -0.02 5.20
CA LEU A 313 -9.92 1.00 4.41
C LEU A 313 -9.84 0.61 2.94
N ASP A 314 -10.91 0.01 2.43
CA ASP A 314 -11.06 -0.45 1.06
C ASP A 314 -12.40 0.07 0.49
N LEU A 315 -12.62 -0.01 -0.83
CA LEU A 315 -13.83 0.53 -1.49
C LEU A 315 -15.13 0.07 -0.86
N ASN A 316 -15.19 -1.23 -0.57
CA ASN A 316 -16.38 -1.92 -0.11
C ASN A 316 -16.27 -2.35 1.35
N GLU A 317 -15.19 -1.96 2.04
CA GLU A 317 -14.90 -2.42 3.39
C GLU A 317 -14.30 -1.30 4.24
N THR A 318 -14.94 -1.04 5.37
CA THR A 318 -14.32 -0.36 6.51
C THR A 318 -14.42 -1.31 7.69
N SER A 319 -13.30 -1.87 8.11
CA SER A 319 -13.23 -2.85 9.20
C SER A 319 -12.16 -2.44 10.20
N ILE A 320 -12.45 -2.59 11.49
CA ILE A 320 -11.53 -2.27 12.58
C ILE A 320 -11.31 -3.54 13.38
N PHE A 321 -10.05 -3.95 13.54
CA PHE A 321 -9.66 -5.15 14.27
C PHE A 321 -8.82 -4.75 15.49
N ASN A 322 -9.35 -4.99 16.68
CA ASN A 322 -8.55 -4.97 17.91
C ASN A 322 -7.72 -6.25 17.98
N LEU A 323 -6.39 -6.13 17.97
CA LEU A 323 -5.53 -7.31 17.94
C LEU A 323 -5.62 -8.17 19.20
N ALA A 324 -6.01 -7.58 20.34
CA ALA A 324 -6.22 -8.31 21.59
C ALA A 324 -7.47 -9.21 21.54
N ASP A 325 -8.46 -8.85 20.73
CA ASP A 325 -9.73 -9.59 20.61
C ASP A 325 -9.65 -10.73 19.58
N LEU A 326 -8.57 -10.80 18.80
CA LEU A 326 -8.37 -11.83 17.79
C LEU A 326 -8.05 -13.18 18.46
N LYS A 327 -9.11 -13.91 18.77
CA LYS A 327 -9.03 -15.27 19.32
C LYS A 327 -8.79 -16.26 18.19
N TRP A 328 -7.52 -16.54 17.94
CA TRP A 328 -7.09 -17.64 17.08
C TRP A 328 -7.19 -19.02 17.75
N ASN A 329 -7.96 -19.09 18.85
CA ASN A 329 -8.29 -20.16 19.78
C ASN A 329 -7.45 -20.18 21.08
N CYS A 330 -8.18 -20.05 22.19
CA CYS A 330 -7.85 -20.66 23.48
C CYS A 330 -9.03 -21.56 23.84
#